data_AF-A0A7S0AJD0-F1
#
_entry.id   AF-A0A7S0AJD0-F1
#
_cell.length_a   1.000
_cell.length_b   1.000
_cell.length_c   1.000
_cell.angle_alpha   90.00
_cell.angle_beta   90.00
_cell.angle_gamma   90.00
#
_symmetry.space_group_name_H-M   'P 1'
#
loop_
_entity.id
_entity.type
_entity.pdbx_description
1 polymer ?
#
loop_
_entity_poly.entity_id
_entity_poly.type
_entity_poly.pdbx_seq_one_letter_code
_entity_poly.pdbx_strand_id
1 'polypeptide(L)'
;VEEPKTANDLNAEEEAFWNSFGKLGGLEEISMVTPTSVASKWVAENDPSYDASKSTFVSGDLKMVDEAHEFAFSNIVMQRSNSKTSKATAGKVKELAPSKRSYLVLPNFLASSATSFERFATEVSAIVDTIPGLSDEVSISTLHPETVEKEWRSPHPILILQFYDEPESD
;
A
#
# COMPACT_ATOMS: atom_id res chain seq x y z
N VAL A 1 -50.51 7.62 16.33
CA VAL A 1 -49.75 6.83 17.33
C VAL A 1 -48.86 5.93 16.51
N GLU A 2 -47.60 6.32 16.30
CA GLU A 2 -46.61 5.45 15.64
C GLU A 2 -46.24 4.36 16.64
N GLU A 3 -46.46 3.11 16.25
CA GLU A 3 -46.06 1.95 17.05
C GLU A 3 -44.53 1.82 17.04
N PRO A 4 -43.91 1.42 18.17
CA PRO A 4 -42.47 1.25 18.23
C PRO A 4 -42.06 0.04 17.38
N LYS A 5 -41.17 0.26 16.40
CA LYS A 5 -40.60 -0.82 15.57
C LYS A 5 -39.90 -1.84 16.47
N THR A 6 -40.15 -3.12 16.22
CA THR A 6 -39.58 -4.22 17.01
C THR A 6 -38.18 -4.59 16.49
N ALA A 7 -37.39 -5.30 17.31
CA ALA A 7 -36.02 -5.70 16.95
C ALA A 7 -35.92 -6.56 15.67
N ASN A 8 -37.01 -7.24 15.30
CA ASN A 8 -37.10 -7.99 14.04
C ASN A 8 -37.28 -7.07 12.82
N ASP A 9 -37.92 -5.92 12.99
CA ASP A 9 -38.12 -4.94 11.91
C ASP A 9 -36.81 -4.19 11.59
N LEU A 10 -35.96 -3.97 12.60
CA LEU A 10 -34.61 -3.40 12.44
C LEU A 10 -33.69 -4.34 11.64
N ASN A 11 -33.77 -5.64 11.91
CA ASN A 11 -32.96 -6.64 11.21
C ASN A 11 -33.41 -6.82 9.75
N ALA A 12 -34.71 -6.69 9.47
CA ALA A 12 -35.25 -6.70 8.11
C ALA A 12 -34.87 -5.45 7.30
N GLU A 13 -34.77 -4.28 7.95
CA GLU A 13 -34.28 -3.04 7.31
C GLU A 13 -32.77 -3.09 7.05
N GLU A 14 -31.97 -3.66 7.96
CA GLU A 14 -30.54 -3.90 7.73
C GLU A 14 -30.29 -4.95 6.64
N GLU A 15 -31.04 -6.06 6.63
CA GLU A 15 -30.97 -7.03 5.54
C GLU A 15 -31.45 -6.43 4.22
N ALA A 16 -32.46 -5.55 4.22
CA ALA A 16 -32.89 -4.84 3.03
C ALA A 16 -31.83 -3.83 2.55
N PHE A 17 -31.09 -3.19 3.47
CA PHE A 17 -29.98 -2.31 3.16
C PHE A 17 -28.80 -3.07 2.53
N TRP A 18 -28.36 -4.17 3.14
CA TRP A 18 -27.32 -5.05 2.59
C TRP A 18 -27.75 -5.75 1.30
N ASN A 19 -29.02 -6.14 1.18
CA ASN A 19 -29.57 -6.66 -0.07
C ASN A 19 -29.74 -5.58 -1.14
N SER A 20 -29.89 -4.29 -0.78
CA SER A 20 -29.86 -3.20 -1.75
C SER A 20 -28.45 -2.97 -2.29
N PHE A 21 -27.40 -3.14 -1.48
CA PHE A 21 -26.01 -3.21 -1.94
C PHE A 21 -25.77 -4.44 -2.82
N GLY A 22 -26.29 -5.60 -2.42
CA GLY A 22 -26.20 -6.84 -3.19
C GLY A 22 -26.95 -6.79 -4.53
N LYS A 23 -28.07 -6.06 -4.62
CA LYS A 23 -28.84 -5.83 -5.85
C LYS A 23 -28.38 -4.62 -6.66
N LEU A 24 -27.68 -3.64 -6.05
CA LEU A 24 -26.78 -2.75 -6.78
C LEU A 24 -25.56 -3.52 -7.33
N GLY A 25 -25.30 -4.75 -6.89
CA GLY A 25 -24.38 -5.70 -7.53
C GLY A 25 -24.90 -6.26 -8.87
N GLY A 26 -26.07 -5.79 -9.33
CA GLY A 26 -26.51 -5.87 -10.73
C GLY A 26 -26.33 -4.55 -11.49
N LEU A 27 -25.51 -3.61 -10.99
CA LEU A 27 -25.06 -2.46 -11.77
C LEU A 27 -24.33 -3.01 -13.00
N GLU A 28 -24.74 -2.49 -14.16
CA GLU A 28 -23.91 -2.41 -15.34
C GLU A 28 -22.42 -2.35 -14.98
N GLU A 29 -21.58 -3.09 -15.72
CA GLU A 29 -20.13 -2.94 -15.78
C GLU A 29 -19.74 -1.50 -16.15
N ILE A 30 -20.02 -0.53 -15.29
CA ILE A 30 -19.17 0.63 -15.15
C ILE A 30 -17.94 0.05 -14.47
N SER A 31 -17.02 -0.44 -15.30
CA SER A 31 -15.65 -0.72 -14.91
C SER A 31 -15.12 0.54 -14.22
N MET A 32 -15.29 0.64 -12.90
CA MET A 32 -14.69 1.71 -12.10
C MET A 32 -13.22 1.36 -12.04
N VAL A 33 -12.51 1.77 -13.09
CA VAL A 33 -11.07 1.71 -13.19
C VAL A 33 -10.51 2.60 -12.08
N THR A 34 -10.13 1.98 -10.96
CA THR A 34 -9.49 2.67 -9.83
C THR A 34 -7.99 2.80 -10.09
N PRO A 35 -7.32 3.84 -9.56
CA PRO A 35 -5.87 3.94 -9.63
C PRO A 35 -5.15 2.68 -9.15
N THR A 36 -5.66 2.07 -8.07
CA THR A 36 -5.16 0.81 -7.53
C THR A 36 -5.27 -0.33 -8.55
N SER A 37 -6.41 -0.49 -9.23
CA SER A 37 -6.60 -1.55 -10.23
C SER A 37 -5.73 -1.38 -11.48
N VAL A 38 -5.48 -0.13 -11.89
CA VAL A 38 -4.60 0.16 -13.03
C VAL A 38 -3.15 -0.11 -12.65
N ALA A 39 -2.74 0.39 -11.48
CA ALA A 39 -1.39 0.19 -10.97
C ALA A 39 -1.09 -1.30 -10.72
N SER A 40 -2.01 -2.04 -10.11
CA SER A 40 -1.80 -3.46 -9.81
C SER A 40 -1.66 -4.31 -11.07
N LYS A 41 -2.48 -4.04 -12.10
CA LYS A 41 -2.37 -4.70 -13.40
C LYS A 41 -1.01 -4.40 -14.03
N TRP A 42 -0.61 -3.13 -14.06
CA TRP A 42 0.68 -2.74 -14.64
C TRP A 42 1.86 -3.37 -13.89
N VAL A 43 1.83 -3.39 -12.55
CA VAL A 43 2.86 -4.01 -11.71
C VAL A 43 2.96 -5.51 -11.98
N ALA A 44 1.84 -6.21 -12.10
CA ALA A 44 1.83 -7.64 -12.42
C ALA A 44 2.48 -7.97 -13.78
N GLU A 45 2.47 -7.02 -14.71
CA GLU A 45 3.07 -7.16 -16.04
C GLU A 45 4.54 -6.70 -16.09
N ASN A 46 4.97 -5.80 -15.19
CA ASN A 46 6.24 -5.07 -15.32
C ASN A 46 7.20 -5.17 -14.13
N ASP A 47 6.76 -5.59 -12.93
CA ASP A 47 7.62 -5.81 -11.77
C ASP A 47 7.94 -7.30 -11.62
N PRO A 48 9.16 -7.76 -11.94
CA PRO A 48 9.55 -9.17 -11.77
C PRO A 48 9.52 -9.66 -10.32
N SER A 49 9.53 -8.74 -9.36
CA SER A 49 9.51 -9.06 -7.92
C SER A 49 8.07 -9.15 -7.37
N TYR A 50 7.06 -8.96 -8.21
CA TYR A 50 5.67 -9.05 -7.79
C TYR A 50 5.25 -10.49 -7.49
N ASP A 51 4.74 -10.70 -6.28
CA ASP A 51 4.11 -11.94 -5.84
C ASP A 51 2.75 -11.62 -5.23
N ALA A 52 1.66 -12.04 -5.87
CA ALA A 52 0.29 -11.77 -5.43
C ALA A 52 -0.02 -12.26 -4.01
N SER A 53 0.68 -13.28 -3.52
CA SER A 53 0.47 -13.83 -2.17
C SER A 53 1.16 -13.05 -1.06
N LYS A 54 2.18 -12.26 -1.41
CA LYS A 54 3.02 -11.47 -0.48
C LYS A 54 2.91 -9.97 -0.70
N SER A 55 2.12 -9.56 -1.68
CA SER A 55 2.01 -8.18 -2.12
C SER A 55 0.69 -7.56 -1.71
N THR A 56 0.74 -6.30 -1.26
CA THR A 56 -0.46 -5.50 -1.04
C THR A 56 -0.40 -4.19 -1.82
N PHE A 57 -1.55 -3.67 -2.21
CA PHE A 57 -1.67 -2.36 -2.84
C PHE A 57 -2.49 -1.46 -1.94
N VAL A 58 -1.98 -0.26 -1.69
CA VAL A 58 -2.69 0.76 -0.92
C VAL A 58 -2.61 2.05 -1.71
N SER A 59 -3.75 2.69 -1.96
CA SER A 59 -3.80 3.95 -2.69
C SER A 59 -4.14 5.10 -1.75
N GLY A 60 -3.46 6.22 -1.90
CA GLY A 60 -3.73 7.47 -1.20
C GLY A 60 -3.93 8.62 -2.18
N ASP A 61 -5.08 9.31 -2.11
CA ASP A 61 -5.30 10.57 -2.82
C ASP A 61 -4.70 11.73 -2.01
N LEU A 62 -3.38 11.90 -2.13
CA LEU A 62 -2.60 12.83 -1.32
C LEU A 62 -2.12 13.97 -2.20
N LYS A 63 -2.34 15.21 -1.74
CA LYS A 63 -2.01 16.42 -2.51
C LYS A 63 -0.85 17.18 -1.90
N MET A 64 -0.52 16.88 -0.65
CA MET A 64 0.53 17.53 0.11
C MET A 64 1.64 16.54 0.46
N VAL A 65 2.88 17.02 0.54
CA VAL A 65 4.06 16.18 0.77
C VAL A 65 4.10 15.63 2.20
N ASP A 66 3.63 16.39 3.18
CA ASP A 66 3.47 15.95 4.56
C ASP A 66 2.48 14.80 4.69
N GLU A 67 1.32 14.90 4.03
CA GLU A 67 0.34 13.80 3.93
C GLU A 67 0.97 12.53 3.35
N ALA A 68 1.81 12.68 2.30
CA ALA A 68 2.51 11.56 1.69
C ALA A 68 3.54 10.90 2.62
N HIS A 69 4.27 11.68 3.41
CA HIS A 69 5.17 11.14 4.43
C HIS A 69 4.37 10.40 5.51
N GLU A 70 3.32 11.02 6.05
CA GLU A 70 2.48 10.40 7.07
C GLU A 70 1.87 9.09 6.56
N PHE A 71 1.40 9.07 5.31
CA PHE A 71 0.89 7.87 4.68
C PHE A 71 1.95 6.78 4.52
N ALA A 72 3.16 7.12 4.07
CA ALA A 72 4.25 6.16 3.92
C ALA A 72 4.64 5.55 5.27
N PHE A 73 4.87 6.37 6.30
CA PHE A 73 5.26 5.88 7.62
C PHE A 73 4.13 5.13 8.34
N SER A 74 2.87 5.54 8.17
CA SER A 74 1.72 4.78 8.68
C SER A 74 1.69 3.36 8.11
N ASN A 75 1.94 3.22 6.81
CA ASN A 75 1.99 1.92 6.16
C ASN A 75 3.20 1.09 6.62
N ILE A 76 4.36 1.72 6.83
CA ILE A 76 5.54 1.05 7.38
C ILE A 76 5.24 0.48 8.77
N VAL A 77 4.68 1.30 9.66
CA VAL A 77 4.35 0.91 11.04
C VAL A 77 3.31 -0.21 11.06
N MET A 78 2.27 -0.09 10.23
CA MET A 78 1.22 -1.11 10.12
C MET A 78 1.81 -2.47 9.70
N GLN A 79 2.66 -2.50 8.69
CA GLN A 79 3.25 -3.76 8.20
C GLN A 79 4.24 -4.36 9.19
N ARG A 80 5.04 -3.53 9.84
CA ARG A 80 5.94 -3.95 10.91
C ARG A 80 5.17 -4.56 12.08
N SER A 81 4.04 -3.96 12.47
CA SER A 81 3.20 -4.49 13.56
C SER A 81 2.65 -5.90 13.25
N ASN A 82 2.44 -6.18 11.97
CA ASN A 82 1.99 -7.48 11.46
C ASN A 82 3.14 -8.48 11.23
N SER A 83 4.41 -8.11 11.46
CA SER A 83 5.60 -8.96 11.24
C SER A 83 6.19 -9.56 12.52
N LYS A 84 5.48 -9.50 13.65
CA LYS A 84 6.01 -9.97 14.94
C LYS A 84 6.12 -11.49 15.06
N THR A 85 7.15 -12.10 14.48
CA THR A 85 7.78 -13.33 15.00
C THR A 85 9.23 -13.55 14.53
N SER A 86 10.19 -12.71 14.91
CA SER A 86 11.55 -13.22 15.15
C SER A 86 12.25 -12.36 16.20
N LYS A 87 12.87 -13.02 17.17
CA LYS A 87 13.66 -12.37 18.22
C LYS A 87 15.02 -12.06 17.63
N ALA A 88 15.33 -10.77 17.48
CA ALA A 88 16.65 -10.28 17.12
C ALA A 88 17.73 -10.91 18.02
N THR A 89 18.51 -11.84 17.46
CA THR A 89 19.70 -12.34 18.13
C THR A 89 20.88 -11.59 17.54
N ALA A 90 21.38 -10.61 18.29
CA ALA A 90 22.50 -9.78 17.89
C ALA A 90 23.72 -10.65 17.50
N GLY A 91 24.19 -10.50 16.26
CA GLY A 91 25.49 -11.00 15.83
C GLY A 91 25.45 -12.08 14.77
N LYS A 92 25.11 -11.70 13.53
CA LYS A 92 25.74 -12.13 12.26
C LYS A 92 24.93 -11.49 11.13
N VAL A 93 25.61 -11.05 10.07
CA VAL A 93 24.99 -10.62 8.82
C VAL A 93 24.26 -11.85 8.25
N LYS A 94 22.99 -12.03 8.65
CA LYS A 94 22.10 -13.04 8.07
C LYS A 94 21.50 -12.42 6.83
N GLU A 95 21.56 -13.14 5.73
CA GLU A 95 20.88 -12.79 4.49
C GLU A 95 19.37 -12.77 4.79
N LEU A 96 18.76 -11.59 4.85
CA LEU A 96 17.34 -11.43 5.14
C LEU A 96 16.53 -11.79 3.89
N ALA A 97 15.46 -12.57 4.06
CA ALA A 97 14.62 -13.00 2.95
C ALA A 97 13.46 -12.01 2.75
N PRO A 98 13.11 -11.65 1.49
CA PRO A 98 11.98 -10.77 1.24
C PRO A 98 10.66 -11.42 1.69
N SER A 99 9.93 -10.74 2.57
CA SER A 99 8.73 -11.28 3.22
C SER A 99 7.43 -10.69 2.71
N LYS A 100 7.28 -9.37 2.81
CA LYS A 100 6.08 -8.62 2.40
C LYS A 100 6.48 -7.47 1.51
N ARG A 101 5.67 -7.21 0.49
CA ARG A 101 5.88 -6.11 -0.44
C ARG A 101 4.62 -5.27 -0.51
N SER A 102 4.76 -3.96 -0.43
CA SER A 102 3.61 -3.07 -0.46
C SER A 102 3.82 -1.95 -1.45
N TYR A 103 2.84 -1.81 -2.33
CA TYR A 103 2.83 -0.84 -3.41
C TYR A 103 1.90 0.30 -3.01
N LEU A 104 2.50 1.41 -2.61
CA LEU A 104 1.78 2.63 -2.26
C LEU A 104 1.53 3.45 -3.52
N VAL A 105 0.30 3.42 -4.01
CA VAL A 105 -0.14 4.08 -5.24
C VAL A 105 -0.57 5.51 -4.90
N LEU A 106 0.07 6.50 -5.54
CA LEU A 106 -0.11 7.91 -5.22
C LEU A 106 -0.55 8.68 -6.48
N PRO A 107 -1.78 8.47 -6.96
CA PRO A 107 -2.23 8.94 -8.29
C PRO A 107 -2.21 10.45 -8.46
N ASN A 108 -2.42 11.21 -7.39
CA ASN A 108 -2.43 12.66 -7.38
C ASN A 108 -1.23 13.25 -6.62
N PHE A 109 -0.14 12.49 -6.50
CA PHE A 109 1.12 13.02 -6.00
C PHE A 109 1.62 14.10 -6.97
N LEU A 110 1.21 15.33 -6.71
CA LEU A 110 1.52 16.45 -7.56
C LEU A 110 2.97 16.87 -7.31
N ALA A 111 3.80 16.73 -8.34
CA ALA A 111 5.11 17.39 -8.43
C ALA A 111 5.03 18.94 -8.35
N SER A 112 3.86 19.53 -8.05
CA SER A 112 3.67 20.96 -7.80
C SER A 112 3.99 21.38 -6.37
N SER A 113 4.08 20.43 -5.42
CA SER A 113 4.83 20.66 -4.20
C SER A 113 6.31 20.71 -4.60
N ALA A 114 7.15 21.54 -3.98
CA ALA A 114 8.55 21.81 -4.41
C ALA A 114 9.52 20.60 -4.39
N THR A 115 9.00 19.38 -4.39
CA THR A 115 9.66 18.09 -4.21
C THR A 115 9.14 17.12 -5.27
N SER A 116 10.04 16.58 -6.10
CA SER A 116 9.72 15.49 -7.04
C SER A 116 9.35 14.20 -6.31
N PHE A 117 8.69 13.28 -7.00
CA PHE A 117 8.38 11.97 -6.43
C PHE A 117 9.64 11.19 -6.04
N GLU A 118 10.70 11.28 -6.86
CA GLU A 118 12.00 10.67 -6.56
C GLU A 118 12.66 11.29 -5.31
N ARG A 119 12.55 12.62 -5.14
CA ARG A 119 13.09 13.29 -3.97
C ARG A 119 12.32 12.91 -2.71
N PHE A 120 11.00 12.82 -2.78
CA PHE A 120 10.17 12.28 -1.70
C PHE A 120 10.59 10.86 -1.31
N ALA A 121 10.75 9.95 -2.29
CA ALA A 121 11.19 8.59 -2.01
C ALA A 121 12.58 8.53 -1.36
N THR A 122 13.49 9.40 -1.80
CA THR A 122 14.84 9.55 -1.21
C THR A 122 14.76 10.04 0.24
N GLU A 123 13.90 11.01 0.53
CA GLU A 123 13.68 11.54 1.88
C GLU A 123 13.08 10.47 2.81
N VAL A 124 12.10 9.69 2.34
CA VAL A 124 11.55 8.54 3.09
C VAL A 124 12.63 7.51 3.39
N SER A 125 13.42 7.12 2.38
CA SER A 125 14.54 6.17 2.57
C SER A 125 15.56 6.68 3.58
N ALA A 126 15.96 7.95 3.47
CA ALA A 126 16.93 8.55 4.38
C ALA A 126 16.43 8.53 5.83
N ILE A 127 15.14 8.80 6.07
CA ILE A 127 14.55 8.71 7.41
C ILE A 127 14.55 7.26 7.90
N VAL A 128 14.13 6.30 7.06
CA VAL A 128 14.16 4.87 7.41
C VAL A 128 15.56 4.41 7.82
N ASP A 129 16.59 4.82 7.09
CA ASP A 129 17.99 4.49 7.37
C ASP A 129 18.49 5.04 8.71
N THR A 130 17.87 6.11 9.23
CA THR A 130 18.21 6.66 10.56
C THR A 130 17.58 5.91 11.72
N ILE A 131 16.60 5.03 11.48
CA ILE A 131 15.84 4.34 12.53
C ILE A 131 16.46 2.95 12.77
N PRO A 132 17.10 2.71 13.94
CA PRO A 132 17.71 1.42 14.23
C PRO A 132 16.69 0.28 14.19
N GLY A 133 17.07 -0.80 13.50
CA GLY A 133 16.21 -1.96 13.31
C GLY A 133 15.06 -1.73 12.33
N LEU A 134 14.94 -0.58 11.67
CA LEU A 134 14.08 -0.42 10.50
C LEU A 134 14.90 -0.40 9.20
N SER A 135 16.09 0.20 9.26
CA SER A 135 17.06 0.25 8.15
C SER A 135 17.37 -1.12 7.55
N ASP A 136 17.37 -2.16 8.37
CA ASP A 136 17.68 -3.53 7.95
C ASP A 136 16.41 -4.30 7.56
N GLU A 137 15.24 -3.87 8.03
CA GLU A 137 13.96 -4.56 7.85
C GLU A 137 13.20 -4.10 6.60
N VAL A 138 13.44 -2.87 6.10
CA VAL A 138 12.67 -2.26 5.02
C VAL A 138 13.56 -1.59 3.99
N SER A 139 13.38 -1.94 2.71
CA SER A 139 13.93 -1.17 1.60
C SER A 139 12.83 -0.40 0.86
N ILE A 140 13.21 0.79 0.39
CA ILE A 140 12.33 1.70 -0.33
C ILE A 140 12.78 1.75 -1.80
N SER A 141 11.83 1.60 -2.73
CA SER A 141 12.08 1.79 -4.16
C SER A 141 10.87 2.41 -4.84
N THR A 142 10.99 2.76 -6.12
CA THR A 142 9.89 3.41 -6.86
C THR A 142 9.63 2.74 -8.20
N LEU A 143 8.36 2.70 -8.57
CA LEU A 143 7.90 2.46 -9.94
C LEU A 143 7.18 3.72 -10.36
N HIS A 144 7.93 4.75 -10.73
CA HIS A 144 7.58 5.91 -11.58
C HIS A 144 8.77 6.90 -11.64
N PRO A 145 10.01 6.45 -11.90
CA PRO A 145 11.14 7.37 -11.92
C PRO A 145 10.93 8.45 -12.99
N GLU A 146 11.06 9.71 -12.59
CA GLU A 146 10.87 10.89 -13.44
C GLU A 146 11.93 10.96 -14.56
N THR A 147 13.02 10.21 -14.40
CA THR A 147 14.13 10.09 -15.35
C THR A 147 13.89 9.07 -16.47
N VAL A 148 12.94 8.14 -16.34
CA VAL A 148 12.61 7.11 -17.36
C VAL A 148 11.65 7.68 -18.41
N GLU A 149 11.64 7.18 -19.65
CA GLU A 149 10.67 7.68 -20.65
C GLU A 149 9.23 7.35 -20.24
N LYS A 150 8.29 8.24 -20.56
CA LYS A 150 6.89 8.17 -20.07
C LYS A 150 6.21 6.82 -20.35
N GLU A 151 6.55 6.17 -21.45
CA GLU A 151 5.96 4.90 -21.90
C GLU A 151 6.38 3.69 -21.05
N TRP A 152 7.54 3.77 -20.38
CA TRP A 152 8.05 2.74 -19.47
C TRP A 152 7.74 3.04 -18.00
N ARG A 153 7.14 4.20 -17.73
CA ARG A 153 6.68 4.53 -16.39
C ARG A 153 5.41 3.79 -16.09
N SER A 154 5.24 3.48 -14.81
CA SER A 154 3.94 3.10 -14.28
C SER A 154 2.89 4.19 -14.57
N PRO A 155 1.61 3.83 -14.62
CA PRO A 155 0.52 4.79 -14.86
C PRO A 155 0.33 5.81 -13.72
N HIS A 156 0.83 5.50 -12.53
CA HIS A 156 0.78 6.36 -11.34
C HIS A 156 2.10 6.27 -10.57
N PRO A 157 2.52 7.32 -9.84
CA PRO A 157 3.59 7.22 -8.84
C PRO A 157 3.36 6.08 -7.86
N ILE A 158 4.31 5.16 -7.75
CA ILE A 158 4.25 4.03 -6.83
C ILE A 158 5.52 3.99 -5.98
N LEU A 159 5.36 4.07 -4.66
CA LEU A 159 6.42 3.84 -3.69
C LEU A 159 6.31 2.39 -3.21
N ILE A 160 7.39 1.62 -3.36
CA ILE A 160 7.46 0.24 -2.90
C ILE A 160 8.11 0.22 -1.52
N LEU A 161 7.43 -0.44 -0.58
CA LEU A 161 7.99 -0.87 0.69
C LEU A 161 8.26 -2.37 0.60
N GLN A 162 9.52 -2.78 0.62
CA GLN A 162 9.92 -4.18 0.66
C GLN A 162 10.42 -4.51 2.06
N PHE A 163 9.70 -5.39 2.75
CA PHE A 163 10.09 -5.90 4.06
C PHE A 163 10.93 -7.17 3.91
N TYR A 164 11.83 -7.35 4.88
CA TYR A 164 12.67 -8.53 4.98
C TYR A 164 12.53 -9.14 6.37
N ASP A 165 12.34 -10.45 6.41
CA ASP A 165 12.29 -11.21 7.66
C ASP A 165 13.64 -11.90 7.89
N GLU A 166 13.97 -12.14 9.16
CA GLU A 166 15.04 -13.06 9.48
C GLU A 166 14.69 -14.47 8.95
N PRO A 167 15.65 -15.19 8.36
CA PRO A 167 15.39 -16.56 7.93
C PRO A 167 15.01 -17.40 9.16
N GLU A 168 13.90 -18.15 9.04
CA GLU A 168 13.51 -19.15 10.02
C GLU A 168 14.69 -20.10 10.24
N SER A 169 15.18 -20.16 11.47
CA SER A 169 16.19 -21.16 11.84
C SER A 169 15.48 -22.49 12.06
N ASP A 170 15.71 -23.44 11.15
CA ASP A 170 15.37 -24.86 11.29
C ASP A 170 15.97 -25.49 12.58
#